data_AF-A0A8J2KR46-F1
#
_entry.id   AF-A0A8J2KR46-F1
#
_cell.length_a   1.000
_cell.length_b   1.000
_cell.length_c   1.000
_cell.angle_alpha   90.00
_cell.angle_beta   90.00
_cell.angle_gamma   90.00
#
_symmetry.space_group_name_H-M   'P 1'
#
loop_
_entity.id
_entity.type
_entity.pdbx_description
1 polymer ?
#
loop_
_entity_poly.entity_id
_entity_poly.type
_entity_poly.pdbx_seq_one_letter_code
_entity_poly.pdbx_strand_id
1 'polypeptide(L)'
;WRFVCYTLLWSYGFVVTVNKPWFWNTTNCYTDYSRQGVDNDIWWYCTISAGFYWSLLLTQFFDVKRKDFWMMFTHHVFTIGLLEFSLMASLTRIGSLVLVLHDTADGPLE
;
A
#
# COMPACT_ATOMS: atom_id res chain seq x y z
N TRP A 1 -13.27 9.84 -8.95
CA TRP A 1 -12.47 8.67 -9.37
C TRP A 1 -11.63 8.12 -8.22
N ARG A 2 -10.87 8.97 -7.49
CA ARG A 2 -10.06 8.58 -6.32
C ARG A 2 -10.80 7.71 -5.31
N PHE A 3 -11.95 8.17 -4.82
CA PHE A 3 -12.78 7.42 -3.86
C PHE A 3 -13.13 6.00 -4.32
N VAL A 4 -13.49 5.84 -5.60
CA VAL A 4 -13.79 4.52 -6.18
C VAL A 4 -12.54 3.66 -6.24
N CYS A 5 -11.41 4.21 -6.69
CA CYS A 5 -10.13 3.50 -6.72
C CYS A 5 -9.67 3.05 -5.33
N TYR A 6 -9.75 3.93 -4.32
CA TYR A 6 -9.44 3.60 -2.92
C TYR A 6 -10.33 2.49 -2.39
N THR A 7 -11.64 2.57 -2.63
CA THR A 7 -12.59 1.54 -2.16
C THR A 7 -12.32 0.18 -2.82
N LEU A 8 -12.00 0.18 -4.12
CA LEU A 8 -11.68 -1.05 -4.86
C LEU A 8 -10.33 -1.66 -4.43
N LEU A 9 -9.30 -0.83 -4.26
CA LEU A 9 -7.98 -1.30 -3.79
C LEU A 9 -8.05 -1.82 -2.35
N TRP A 10 -8.76 -1.11 -1.48
CA TRP A 10 -8.96 -1.54 -0.11
C TRP A 10 -9.71 -2.87 -0.04
N SER A 11 -10.82 -3.00 -0.77
CA SER A 11 -11.60 -4.25 -0.79
C SER A 11 -10.80 -5.43 -1.37
N TYR A 12 -10.03 -5.19 -2.43
CA TYR A 12 -9.12 -6.19 -2.99
C TYR A 12 -8.03 -6.60 -1.98
N GLY A 13 -7.38 -5.63 -1.35
CA GLY A 13 -6.36 -5.85 -0.31
C GLY A 13 -6.91 -6.63 0.88
N PHE A 14 -8.11 -6.27 1.36
CA PHE A 14 -8.77 -6.97 2.45
C PHE A 14 -9.07 -8.44 2.12
N VAL A 15 -9.62 -8.72 0.93
CA VAL A 15 -9.94 -10.09 0.51
C VAL A 15 -8.69 -10.96 0.35
N VAL A 16 -7.60 -10.39 -0.18
CA VAL A 16 -6.33 -11.10 -0.37
C VAL A 16 -5.62 -11.36 0.97
N THR A 17 -5.68 -10.41 1.91
CA THR A 17 -4.94 -10.50 3.18
C THR A 17 -5.70 -11.27 4.27
N VAL A 18 -7.04 -11.20 4.34
CA VAL A 18 -7.84 -11.84 5.41
C VAL A 18 -7.66 -13.36 5.49
N ASN A 19 -7.39 -14.00 4.36
CA ASN A 19 -7.17 -15.46 4.28
C ASN A 19 -5.75 -15.87 4.68
N LYS A 20 -4.85 -14.92 4.95
CA LYS A 20 -3.45 -15.19 5.24
C LYS A 20 -3.20 -15.27 6.76
N PRO A 21 -2.31 -16.17 7.22
CA PRO A 21 -2.07 -16.37 8.65
C PRO A 21 -1.42 -15.16 9.34
N TRP A 22 -0.76 -14.27 8.60
CA TRP A 22 -0.16 -13.06 9.15
C TRP A 22 -1.17 -11.94 9.41
N PHE A 23 -2.38 -12.01 8.84
CA PHE A 23 -3.45 -11.06 9.14
C PHE A 23 -3.97 -11.19 10.57
N TRP A 24 -4.11 -12.43 11.05
CA TRP A 24 -4.64 -12.72 12.38
C TRP A 24 -3.55 -12.77 13.45
N ASN A 25 -2.31 -13.09 13.07
CA ASN A 25 -1.19 -13.13 13.98
C ASN A 25 0.05 -12.53 13.32
N THR A 26 0.41 -11.31 13.74
CA THR A 26 1.53 -10.53 13.20
C THR A 26 2.89 -11.16 13.46
N THR A 27 3.02 -12.10 14.41
CA THR A 27 4.25 -12.87 14.59
C THR A 27 4.59 -13.67 13.33
N ASN A 28 3.57 -14.12 12.57
CA ASN A 28 3.77 -14.84 11.30
C ASN A 28 4.36 -13.96 10.18
N CYS A 29 4.41 -12.65 10.35
CA CYS A 29 5.13 -11.75 9.45
C CYS A 29 6.65 -11.99 9.51
N TYR A 30 7.19 -12.45 10.64
CA TYR A 30 8.62 -12.66 10.85
C TYR A 30 9.05 -14.12 10.74
N THR A 31 8.09 -15.06 10.76
CA THR A 31 8.37 -16.49 10.55
C THR A 31 9.01 -16.70 9.18
N ASP A 32 10.16 -17.37 9.17
CA ASP A 32 10.99 -17.63 7.97
C ASP A 32 11.47 -16.37 7.23
N TYR A 33 11.69 -15.27 7.96
CA TYR A 33 12.32 -14.06 7.42
C TYR A 33 13.59 -14.41 6.61
N SER A 34 13.72 -13.87 5.39
CA SER A 34 14.68 -14.22 4.33
C SER A 34 14.33 -15.38 3.39
N ARG A 35 13.37 -16.27 3.70
CA ARG A 35 12.85 -17.31 2.76
C ARG A 35 11.35 -17.19 2.51
N GLN A 36 10.79 -16.00 2.73
CA GLN A 36 9.37 -15.77 2.50
C GLN A 36 9.10 -15.73 1.00
N GLY A 37 8.48 -16.78 0.48
CA GLY A 37 7.88 -16.73 -0.86
C GLY A 37 6.81 -15.65 -0.90
N VAL A 38 6.79 -14.85 -1.97
CA VAL A 38 5.73 -13.88 -2.22
C VAL A 38 4.62 -14.59 -2.96
N ASP A 39 3.46 -14.71 -2.33
CA ASP A 39 2.28 -15.23 -3.01
C ASP A 39 1.88 -14.28 -4.14
N ASN A 40 1.46 -14.84 -5.28
CA ASN A 40 1.16 -14.08 -6.49
C ASN A 40 0.03 -13.04 -6.27
N ASP A 41 -0.95 -13.36 -5.44
CA ASP A 41 -2.05 -12.46 -5.05
C ASP A 41 -1.55 -11.21 -4.29
N ILE A 42 -0.67 -11.41 -3.31
CA ILE A 42 0.00 -10.33 -2.56
C ILE A 42 0.86 -9.49 -3.48
N TRP A 43 1.61 -10.14 -4.38
CA TRP A 43 2.45 -9.44 -5.35
C TRP A 43 1.63 -8.50 -6.24
N TRP A 44 0.55 -9.01 -6.84
CA TRP A 44 -0.36 -8.19 -7.65
C TRP A 44 -1.00 -7.07 -6.84
N TYR A 45 -1.40 -7.32 -5.60
CA TYR A 45 -1.93 -6.27 -4.72
C TYR A 45 -0.91 -5.15 -4.50
N CYS A 46 0.31 -5.48 -4.08
CA CYS A 46 1.34 -4.48 -3.88
C CYS A 46 1.71 -3.73 -5.17
N THR A 47 1.82 -4.42 -6.31
CA THR A 47 2.17 -3.80 -7.60
C THR A 47 1.07 -2.87 -8.12
N ILE A 48 -0.20 -3.28 -8.06
CA ILE A 48 -1.32 -2.45 -8.51
C ILE A 48 -1.47 -1.23 -7.60
N SER A 49 -1.40 -1.41 -6.28
CA SER A 49 -1.45 -0.30 -5.33
C SER A 49 -0.28 0.67 -5.54
N ALA A 50 0.95 0.19 -5.73
CA ALA A 50 2.09 1.05 -6.06
C ALA A 50 1.84 1.86 -7.34
N GLY A 51 1.32 1.25 -8.41
CA GLY A 51 0.99 1.94 -9.65
C GLY A 51 -0.07 3.03 -9.45
N PHE A 52 -1.09 2.77 -8.62
CA PHE A 52 -2.09 3.76 -8.26
C PHE A 52 -1.48 4.94 -7.50
N TYR A 53 -0.66 4.70 -6.47
CA TYR A 53 0.01 5.77 -5.72
C TYR A 53 0.99 6.58 -6.58
N TRP A 54 1.72 5.94 -7.50
CA TRP A 54 2.53 6.63 -8.50
C TRP A 54 1.69 7.52 -9.41
N SER A 55 0.52 7.04 -9.84
CA SER A 55 -0.41 7.85 -10.65
C SER A 55 -0.91 9.09 -9.88
N LEU A 56 -1.15 8.95 -8.58
CA LEU A 56 -1.57 10.04 -7.70
C LEU A 56 -0.43 11.05 -7.50
N LEU A 57 0.79 10.56 -7.28
CA LEU A 57 1.99 11.37 -7.15
C LEU A 57 2.22 12.24 -8.40
N LEU A 58 2.03 11.69 -9.60
CA LEU A 58 2.18 12.42 -10.87
C LEU A 58 1.02 13.39 -11.12
N THR A 59 -0.22 12.96 -10.85
CA THR A 59 -1.41 13.76 -11.11
C THR A 59 -1.45 15.01 -10.24
N GLN A 60 -0.91 14.96 -9.02
CA GLN A 60 -0.92 16.12 -8.11
C GLN A 60 -0.25 17.38 -8.71
N PHE A 61 0.71 17.22 -9.63
CA PHE A 61 1.37 18.35 -10.29
C PHE A 61 0.47 19.10 -11.26
N PHE A 62 -0.55 18.41 -11.80
CA PHE A 62 -1.53 18.96 -12.72
C PHE A 62 -2.78 19.49 -12.01
N ASP A 63 -2.99 19.09 -10.75
CA ASP A 63 -4.07 19.62 -9.93
C ASP A 63 -3.80 21.04 -9.42
N VAL A 64 -4.88 21.71 -9.02
CA VAL A 64 -4.80 23.04 -8.39
C VAL A 64 -4.01 22.91 -7.09
N LYS A 65 -2.86 23.61 -7.02
CA LYS A 65 -2.01 23.62 -5.83
C LYS A 65 -2.75 24.19 -4.63
N ARG A 66 -3.04 23.31 -3.68
CA ARG A 66 -3.59 23.64 -2.37
C ARG A 66 -2.45 23.96 -1.39
N LYS A 67 -2.74 24.60 -0.24
CA LYS A 67 -1.71 25.00 0.74
C LYS A 67 -0.97 23.81 1.37
N ASP A 68 -1.61 22.64 1.36
CA ASP A 68 -1.14 21.33 1.82
C ASP A 68 -0.30 20.56 0.78
N PHE A 69 -0.04 21.13 -0.40
CA PHE A 69 0.64 20.45 -1.52
C PHE A 69 1.95 19.75 -1.09
N TRP A 70 2.86 20.46 -0.44
CA TRP A 70 4.16 19.90 -0.07
C TRP A 70 4.07 18.82 1.00
N MET A 71 3.07 18.91 1.88
CA MET A 71 2.83 17.91 2.92
C MET A 71 2.34 16.60 2.28
N MET A 72 1.33 16.68 1.41
CA MET A 72 0.78 15.52 0.70
C MET A 72 1.79 14.92 -0.29
N PHE A 73 2.56 15.76 -1.01
CA PHE A 73 3.64 15.30 -1.88
C PHE A 73 4.65 14.45 -1.11
N THR A 74 5.13 14.98 0.01
CA THR A 74 6.14 14.33 0.84
C THR A 74 5.60 13.04 1.45
N HIS A 75 4.35 13.05 1.92
CA HIS A 75 3.64 11.87 2.39
C HIS A 75 3.61 10.75 1.34
N HIS A 76 3.21 11.07 0.10
CA HIS A 76 3.19 10.08 -1.00
C HIS A 76 4.58 9.57 -1.35
N VAL A 77 5.60 10.41 -1.36
CA VAL A 77 6.98 9.97 -1.61
C VAL A 77 7.45 8.97 -0.55
N PHE A 78 7.19 9.24 0.73
CA PHE A 78 7.58 8.33 1.81
C PHE A 78 6.82 7.01 1.76
N THR A 79 5.51 7.04 1.51
CA THR A 79 4.66 5.86 1.50
C THR A 79 4.94 4.96 0.31
N ILE A 80 5.16 5.53 -0.89
CA ILE A 80 5.64 4.79 -2.07
C ILE A 80 7.02 4.18 -1.81
N GLY A 81 7.95 4.95 -1.24
CA GLY A 81 9.28 4.47 -0.92
C GLY A 81 9.28 3.31 0.09
N LEU A 82 8.42 3.38 1.11
CA LEU A 82 8.24 2.31 2.10
C LEU A 82 7.62 1.05 1.46
N LEU A 83 6.68 1.22 0.54
CA LEU A 83 6.05 0.10 -0.18
C LEU A 83 7.06 -0.62 -1.08
N GLU A 84 7.85 0.14 -1.85
CA GLU A 84 8.91 -0.43 -2.71
C GLU A 84 10.02 -1.08 -1.88
N PHE A 85 10.42 -0.47 -0.77
CA PHE A 85 11.39 -1.07 0.15
C PHE A 85 10.87 -2.38 0.74
N SER A 86 9.58 -2.45 1.09
CA SER A 86 8.96 -3.69 1.59
C SER A 86 9.00 -4.83 0.56
N LEU A 87 8.82 -4.51 -0.72
CA LEU A 87 8.94 -5.46 -1.82
C LEU A 87 10.39 -5.96 -2.02
N MET A 88 11.38 -5.07 -1.97
CA MET A 88 12.80 -5.42 -2.15
C MET A 88 13.37 -6.18 -0.95
N ALA A 89 12.99 -5.81 0.27
CA ALA A 89 13.51 -6.39 1.51
C ALA A 89 12.82 -7.71 1.91
N SER A 90 12.01 -8.31 1.04
CA SER A 90 11.21 -9.52 1.34
C SER A 90 10.33 -9.37 2.60
N LEU A 91 9.86 -8.14 2.85
CA LEU A 91 8.98 -7.78 3.96
C LEU A 91 7.51 -7.68 3.50
N THR A 92 7.17 -8.36 2.41
CA THR A 92 5.87 -8.31 1.72
C THR A 92 4.68 -8.64 2.61
N ARG A 93 4.85 -9.53 3.61
CA ARG A 93 3.81 -9.82 4.59
C ARG A 93 3.46 -8.59 5.43
N ILE A 94 4.47 -7.91 5.96
CA ILE A 94 4.30 -6.65 6.73
C ILE A 94 3.77 -5.56 5.80
N GLY A 95 4.35 -5.43 4.62
CA GLY A 95 3.92 -4.45 3.61
C GLY A 95 2.43 -4.59 3.26
N SER A 96 1.94 -5.82 3.07
CA SER A 96 0.53 -6.05 2.75
C SER A 96 -0.43 -5.59 3.85
N LEU A 97 -0.06 -5.75 5.13
CA LEU A 97 -0.87 -5.30 6.25
C LEU A 97 -0.83 -3.78 6.41
N VAL A 98 0.37 -3.20 6.26
CA VAL A 98 0.54 -1.74 6.28
C VAL A 98 -0.26 -1.10 5.15
N LEU A 99 -0.28 -1.70 3.95
CA LEU A 99 -1.01 -1.17 2.79
C LEU A 99 -2.53 -1.14 3.04
N VAL A 100 -3.10 -2.21 3.60
CA VAL A 100 -4.53 -2.23 3.96
C VAL A 100 -4.88 -1.17 5.00
N LEU A 101 -4.04 -1.00 6.03
CA LEU A 101 -4.23 0.04 7.04
C LEU A 101 -4.05 1.45 6.46
N HIS A 102 -3.08 1.62 5.57
CA HIS A 102 -2.82 2.86 4.88
C HIS A 102 -4.02 3.27 4.03
N ASP A 103 -4.58 2.36 3.23
CA ASP A 103 -5.76 2.59 2.41
C ASP A 103 -6.98 3.02 3.27
N THR A 104 -7.11 2.53 4.52
CA THR A 104 -8.18 2.99 5.43
C THR A 104 -7.95 4.38 6.00
N ALA A 105 -6.69 4.76 6.22
CA ALA A 105 -6.32 6.02 6.84
C ALA A 105 -6.27 7.17 5.81
N ASP A 106 -5.76 6.92 4.62
CA ASP A 106 -5.58 7.93 3.58
C ASP A 106 -6.88 8.26 2.84
N GLY A 107 -7.78 7.29 2.65
CA GLY A 107 -9.07 7.51 1.98
C GLY A 107 -9.88 8.71 2.53
N PRO A 108 -10.01 8.88 3.86
CA PRO A 108 -10.65 10.07 4.47
C PRO A 108 -9.82 11.36 4.50
N LEU A 109 -8.49 11.27 4.33
CA LEU A 109 -7.55 12.40 4.52
C LEU A 109 -7.29 13.21 3.23
N GLU A 110 -7.56 12.63 2.05
CA GLU A 110 -7.30 13.23 0.73
C GLU A 110 -8.43 14.08 0.13
#